data_AF-A0A392P0K3-F1
#
_entry.id   AF-A0A392P0K3-F1
#
_cell.length_a   1.000
_cell.length_b   1.000
_cell.length_c   1.000
_cell.angle_alpha   90.00
_cell.angle_beta   90.00
_cell.angle_gamma   90.00
#
_symmetry.space_group_name_H-M   'P 1'
#
loop_
_entity.id
_entity.type
_entity.pdbx_description
1 polymer ?
#
loop_
_entity_poly.entity_id
_entity_poly.type
_entity_poly.pdbx_seq_one_letter_code
_entity_poly.pdbx_strand_id
1 'polypeptide(L)'
;MEEATGLAFRFVIGRTSDKSKMSALKREMAEYDDFIHLDIEEEYSKLPYKTLAFFKAAYALFDAEFYVKADDDIYLRPGAISFRV
;
A
#
# COMPACT_ATOMS: atom_id res chain seq x y z
N MET A 1 -12.67 -11.70 0.84
CA MET A 1 -13.00 -10.40 1.46
C MET A 1 -13.10 -9.33 0.39
N GLU A 2 -12.08 -9.19 -0.47
CA GLU A 2 -12.07 -8.22 -1.57
C GLU A 2 -13.26 -8.36 -2.53
N GLU A 3 -13.56 -9.58 -3.01
CA GLU A 3 -14.70 -9.82 -3.92
C GLU A 3 -16.08 -9.53 -3.30
N ALA A 4 -16.19 -9.59 -1.98
CA ALA A 4 -17.46 -9.40 -1.28
C ALA A 4 -17.76 -7.93 -0.96
N THR A 5 -16.73 -7.10 -0.81
CA THR A 5 -16.84 -5.67 -0.47
C THR A 5 -16.46 -4.74 -1.62
N GLY A 6 -15.77 -5.24 -2.65
CA GLY A 6 -15.16 -4.42 -3.70
C GLY A 6 -13.96 -3.59 -3.21
N LEU A 7 -13.43 -3.89 -2.02
CA LEU A 7 -12.32 -3.15 -1.40
C LEU A 7 -11.08 -4.03 -1.28
N ALA A 8 -9.97 -3.55 -1.83
CA ALA A 8 -8.64 -4.13 -1.65
C ALA A 8 -7.80 -3.25 -0.73
N PHE A 9 -7.15 -3.85 0.26
CA PHE A 9 -6.22 -3.17 1.17
C PHE A 9 -4.81 -3.65 0.90
N ARG A 10 -3.88 -2.72 0.72
CA ARG A 10 -2.47 -3.03 0.50
C ARG A 10 -1.58 -2.10 1.30
N PHE A 11 -0.50 -2.63 1.86
CA PHE A 11 0.54 -1.84 2.49
C PHE A 11 1.54 -1.34 1.46
N VAL A 12 1.91 -0.07 1.53
CA VAL A 12 2.83 0.56 0.59
C VAL A 12 4.17 0.80 1.27
N ILE A 13 5.20 0.13 0.79
CA ILE A 13 6.52 0.16 1.42
C ILE A 13 7.64 0.21 0.39
N GLY A 14 8.66 1.02 0.66
CA GLY A 14 9.91 1.06 -0.10
C GLY A 14 10.99 0.17 0.52
N ARG A 15 12.21 0.34 0.00
CA ARG A 15 13.42 -0.33 0.44
C ARG A 15 14.06 0.40 1.61
N THR A 16 14.80 -0.35 2.43
CA THR A 16 15.68 0.20 3.46
C THR A 16 17.08 -0.36 3.32
N SER A 17 18.08 0.42 3.72
CA SER A 17 19.48 0.01 3.78
C SER A 17 19.77 -0.96 4.94
N ASP A 18 18.86 -1.05 5.91
CA ASP A 18 18.91 -2.02 7.00
C ASP A 18 18.60 -3.44 6.49
N LYS A 19 19.64 -4.27 6.41
CA LYS A 19 19.56 -5.64 5.91
C LYS A 19 18.66 -6.55 6.75
N SER A 20 18.59 -6.31 8.06
CA SER A 20 17.77 -7.13 8.97
C SER A 20 16.29 -6.86 8.71
N LYS A 21 15.91 -5.58 8.69
CA LYS A 21 14.53 -5.16 8.39
C LYS A 21 14.11 -5.58 6.99
N MET A 22 14.98 -5.42 5.99
CA MET A 22 14.67 -5.83 4.62
C MET A 22 14.49 -7.35 4.50
N SER A 23 15.23 -8.14 5.29
CA SER A 23 15.05 -9.59 5.34
C SER A 23 13.75 -10.00 6.05
N ALA A 24 13.33 -9.26 7.08
CA ALA A 24 12.05 -9.48 7.73
C ALA A 24 10.88 -9.15 6.80
N LEU A 25 10.93 -7.99 6.14
CA LEU A 25 9.92 -7.57 5.17
C LEU A 25 9.77 -8.59 4.03
N LYS A 26 10.86 -9.13 3.49
CA LYS A 26 10.78 -10.19 2.47
C LYS A 26 10.05 -11.45 2.93
N ARG A 27 10.16 -11.81 4.22
CA ARG A 27 9.43 -12.97 4.77
C ARG A 27 7.95 -12.66 4.90
N GLU A 28 7.62 -11.48 5.42
CA GLU A 28 6.23 -11.02 5.59
C GLU A 28 5.52 -10.91 4.23
N MET A 29 6.17 -10.31 3.23
CA MET A 29 5.64 -10.25 1.86
C MET A 29 5.35 -11.64 1.28
N ALA A 30 6.22 -12.63 1.54
CA ALA A 30 6.03 -14.00 1.05
C ALA A 30 4.92 -14.76 1.80
N GLU A 31 4.59 -14.32 3.01
CA GLU A 31 3.56 -14.95 3.85
C GLU A 31 2.15 -14.38 3.56
N TYR A 32 2.03 -13.06 3.36
CA TYR A 32 0.73 -12.38 3.29
C TYR A 32 0.33 -11.84 1.90
N ASP A 33 1.28 -11.60 1.00
CA ASP A 33 1.05 -11.09 -0.37
C ASP A 33 0.18 -9.81 -0.47
N ASP A 34 0.23 -8.96 0.55
CA ASP A 34 -0.60 -7.75 0.70
C ASP A 34 0.21 -6.45 0.56
N PHE A 35 1.45 -6.52 0.11
CA PHE A 35 2.33 -5.36 -0.09
C PHE A 35 2.39 -4.90 -1.55
N ILE A 36 2.41 -3.58 -1.74
CA ILE A 36 2.97 -2.92 -2.92
C ILE A 36 4.37 -2.46 -2.56
N HIS A 37 5.37 -3.23 -3.01
CA HIS A 37 6.77 -2.92 -2.76
C HIS A 37 7.33 -1.99 -3.84
N LEU A 38 7.66 -0.76 -3.44
CA LEU A 38 8.11 0.30 -4.33
C LEU A 38 9.63 0.32 -4.43
N ASP A 39 10.15 0.61 -5.62
CA ASP A 39 11.58 0.82 -5.84
C ASP A 39 12.02 2.24 -5.44
N ILE A 40 11.78 2.59 -4.19
CA ILE A 40 12.20 3.85 -3.56
C ILE A 40 12.83 3.54 -2.21
N GLU A 41 13.77 4.36 -1.75
CA GLU A 41 14.31 4.22 -0.39
C GLU A 41 13.38 4.93 0.61
N GLU A 42 13.05 4.25 1.71
CA GLU A 42 12.23 4.79 2.81
C GLU A 42 12.99 5.89 3.55
N GLU A 43 12.48 7.12 3.42
CA GLU A 43 12.99 8.29 4.10
C GLU A 43 11.86 9.31 4.24
N TYR A 44 11.79 10.00 5.39
CA TYR A 44 10.73 10.97 5.65
C TYR A 44 10.71 12.10 4.61
N SER A 45 11.89 12.55 4.16
CA SER A 45 12.04 13.56 3.10
C SER A 45 11.47 13.12 1.75
N LYS A 46 11.29 11.81 1.53
CA LYS A 46 10.82 11.21 0.28
C LYS A 46 9.32 10.87 0.26
N LEU A 47 8.56 11.21 1.30
CA LEU A 47 7.11 10.95 1.34
C LEU A 47 6.30 11.47 0.14
N PRO A 48 6.59 12.67 -0.42
CA PRO A 48 5.91 13.11 -1.65
C PRO A 48 6.19 12.18 -2.84
N TYR A 49 7.42 11.70 -2.98
CA TYR A 49 7.80 10.75 -4.04
C TYR A 49 7.16 9.39 -3.81
N LYS A 50 7.04 8.94 -2.55
CA LYS A 50 6.31 7.72 -2.19
C LYS A 50 4.84 7.79 -2.60
N THR A 51 4.20 8.94 -2.40
CA THR A 51 2.81 9.16 -2.83
C THR A 51 2.67 9.06 -4.34
N LEU A 52 3.58 9.67 -5.11
CA LEU A 52 3.57 9.56 -6.57
C LEU A 52 3.84 8.13 -7.06
N ALA A 53 4.82 7.45 -6.46
CA ALA A 53 5.17 6.08 -6.80
C ALA A 53 4.02 5.10 -6.48
N PHE A 54 3.33 5.32 -5.37
CA PHE A 54 2.10 4.59 -5.03
C PHE A 54 1.06 4.71 -6.13
N PHE A 55 0.66 5.91 -6.52
CA PHE A 55 -0.41 6.07 -7.53
C PHE A 55 -0.01 5.48 -8.88
N LYS A 56 1.26 5.61 -9.29
CA LYS A 56 1.77 4.96 -10.50
C LYS A 56 1.66 3.43 -10.44
N ALA A 57 2.09 2.83 -9.33
CA ALA A 57 2.04 1.38 -9.16
C ALA A 57 0.60 0.89 -9.05
N ALA A 58 -0.24 1.55 -8.25
CA ALA A 58 -1.62 1.17 -8.05
C ALA A 58 -2.42 1.23 -9.35
N TYR A 59 -2.25 2.28 -10.16
CA TYR A 59 -2.90 2.41 -11.46
C TYR A 59 -2.43 1.36 -12.48
N ALA A 60 -1.19 0.88 -12.37
CA ALA A 60 -0.67 -0.17 -13.24
C ALA A 60 -1.10 -1.58 -12.82
N LEU A 61 -1.36 -1.79 -11.53
CA LEU A 61 -1.62 -3.11 -10.94
C LEU A 61 -3.11 -3.42 -10.78
N PHE A 62 -3.94 -2.40 -10.55
CA PHE A 62 -5.36 -2.56 -10.23
C PHE A 62 -6.20 -1.71 -11.15
N ASP A 63 -7.31 -2.27 -11.63
CA ASP A 63 -8.37 -1.52 -12.30
C ASP A 63 -9.44 -1.15 -11.27
N ALA A 64 -9.43 0.10 -10.81
CA ALA A 64 -10.31 0.59 -9.76
C ALA A 64 -10.83 2.00 -10.08
N GLU A 65 -12.05 2.29 -9.66
CA GLU A 65 -12.65 3.62 -9.84
C GLU A 65 -12.00 4.68 -8.92
N PHE A 66 -11.61 4.26 -7.71
CA PHE A 66 -10.99 5.13 -6.71
C PHE A 66 -9.72 4.51 -6.15
N TYR A 67 -8.69 5.35 -6.01
CA TYR A 67 -7.44 5.01 -5.34
C TYR A 67 -7.26 5.95 -4.16
N VAL A 68 -7.12 5.37 -2.96
CA VAL A 68 -6.98 6.14 -1.72
C VAL A 68 -5.63 5.80 -1.08
N LYS A 69 -4.87 6.83 -0.70
CA LYS A 69 -3.70 6.69 0.15
C LYS A 69 -4.07 7.13 1.56
N ALA A 70 -3.78 6.28 2.53
CA ALA A 70 -3.94 6.52 3.96
C ALA A 70 -2.60 6.29 4.68
N ASP A 71 -2.44 6.88 5.86
CA ASP A 71 -1.35 6.52 6.79
C ASP A 71 -1.75 5.31 7.64
N ASP A 72 -0.77 4.65 8.25
CA ASP A 72 -0.91 3.39 8.99
C ASP A 72 -1.41 3.59 10.43
N ASP A 73 -1.42 4.83 10.93
CA ASP A 73 -1.83 5.20 12.28
C ASP A 73 -3.25 5.78 12.35
N ILE A 74 -4.08 5.54 11.32
CA ILE A 74 -5.47 6.01 11.26
C ILE A 74 -6.49 4.91 11.54
N TYR A 75 -7.68 5.30 11.98
CA TYR A 75 -8.82 4.40 12.10
C TYR A 75 -9.74 4.51 10.88
N LEU A 76 -9.83 3.45 10.09
CA LEU A 76 -10.72 3.36 8.94
C LEU A 76 -12.06 2.72 9.32
N ARG A 77 -13.18 3.32 8.88
CA ARG A 77 -14.53 2.74 9.01
C ARG A 77 -15.07 2.31 7.65
N PRO A 78 -14.91 1.05 7.22
CA PRO A 78 -15.32 0.59 5.89
C PRO A 78 -16.78 0.88 5.54
N GLY A 79 -17.70 0.75 6.50
CA GLY A 79 -19.13 1.04 6.28
C GLY A 79 -19.48 2.51 6.01
N ALA A 80 -18.59 3.45 6.34
CA ALA A 80 -18.73 4.86 5.97
C ALA A 80 -18.20 5.16 4.56
N ILE A 81 -17.44 4.22 3.99
CA ILE A 81 -16.87 4.26 2.64
C ILE A 81 -17.76 3.39 1.74
N SER A 82 -19.07 3.63 1.80
CA SER A 82 -20.02 3.01 0.87
C SER A 82 -20.13 3.94 -0.33
N PHE A 83 -19.41 3.60 -1.40
CA PHE A 83 -19.64 4.23 -2.69
C PHE A 83 -20.95 3.65 -3.24
N ARG A 84 -22.03 4.41 -3.10
CA ARG A 84 -23.24 4.16 -3.88
C ARG A 84 -22.93 4.58 -5.31
N VAL A 85 -22.82 3.58 -6.18
CA VAL A 85 -22.95 3.76 -7.63
C VAL A 85 -24.40 4.12 -7.94
#